data_AF-A0A328PVE8-F1
#
_entry.id   AF-A0A328PVE8-F1
#
_cell.length_a   1.000
_cell.length_b   1.000
_cell.length_c   1.000
_cell.angle_alpha   90.00
_cell.angle_beta   90.00
_cell.angle_gamma   90.00
#
_symmetry.space_group_name_H-M   'P 1'
#
loop_
_entity.id
_entity.type
_entity.pdbx_description
1 polymer ?
#
loop_
_entity_poly.entity_id
_entity_poly.type
_entity_poly.pdbx_seq_one_letter_code
_entity_poly.pdbx_strand_id
1 'polypeptide(L)'
;MKSFLVNKEPTPKNKVRQRKRIFSKKGSERSIYKILSSCFKKRGYYLSQGPIFEKYKEQILAIAIFLSTTSPFLYKKKSEKLLNFHWRKYIQIFSKQDAVNFLDCSVLYLLENSHFSGEDEEEIKSYLPKPIISFNESYVLSIIKKNKEDNDLNLLGIRFDKYLNLIDLSLRLFEIIRYEVSKDCSKVLELVELSNTWKEKTSEIFGFKSEYIAFLYFLNLRSKRRKLTPWWLS
;
A
#
# COMPACT_ATOMS: atom_id res chain seq x y z
N MET A 1 70.59 12.61 28.49
CA MET A 1 69.83 12.68 27.22
C MET A 1 69.75 11.29 26.60
N LYS A 2 68.61 10.61 26.77
CA LYS A 2 67.93 9.73 25.79
C LYS A 2 66.81 9.01 26.53
N SER A 3 65.60 9.43 26.19
CA SER A 3 64.31 8.88 26.59
C SER A 3 64.19 7.43 26.14
N PHE A 4 63.86 6.52 27.06
CA PHE A 4 63.25 5.24 26.72
C PHE A 4 61.76 5.33 27.00
N LEU A 5 61.02 5.58 25.91
CA LEU A 5 59.57 5.54 25.83
C LEU A 5 59.10 4.11 26.07
N VAL A 6 58.31 3.92 27.13
CA VAL A 6 57.49 2.72 27.31
C VAL A 6 56.39 2.76 26.25
N ASN A 7 56.51 1.88 25.25
CA ASN A 7 55.46 1.63 24.28
C ASN A 7 54.23 1.06 24.99
N LYS A 8 53.24 1.90 25.27
CA LYS A 8 51.87 1.43 25.54
C LYS A 8 51.30 0.95 24.21
N GLU A 9 51.18 -0.36 24.06
CA GLU A 9 50.38 -0.96 22.99
C GLU A 9 48.97 -0.33 22.99
N PRO A 10 48.46 0.12 21.84
CA PRO A 10 47.09 0.57 21.76
C PRO A 10 46.20 -0.68 21.85
N THR A 11 45.55 -0.85 23.00
CA THR A 11 44.40 -1.75 23.16
C THR A 11 43.51 -1.65 21.91
N PRO A 12 43.17 -2.78 21.25
CA PRO A 12 42.33 -2.74 20.08
C PRO A 12 41.00 -2.15 20.51
N LYS A 13 40.74 -0.91 20.06
CA LYS A 13 39.40 -0.32 20.16
C LYS A 13 38.50 -1.31 19.44
N ASN A 14 37.72 -2.07 20.21
CA ASN A 14 36.53 -2.76 19.76
C ASN A 14 35.61 -1.69 19.17
N LYS A 15 35.90 -1.28 17.93
CA LYS A 15 34.93 -0.69 17.03
C LYS A 15 33.98 -1.84 16.73
N VAL A 16 33.07 -2.08 17.68
CA VAL A 16 31.78 -2.70 17.40
C VAL A 16 31.35 -2.04 16.10
N ARG A 17 31.42 -2.79 14.99
CA ARG A 17 30.94 -2.34 13.70
C ARG A 17 29.54 -1.84 14.00
N GLN A 18 29.35 -0.51 14.04
CA GLN A 18 28.03 0.07 14.08
C GLN A 18 27.37 -0.55 12.86
N ARG A 19 26.45 -1.49 13.10
CA ARG A 19 25.63 -2.08 12.06
C ARG A 19 25.05 -0.87 11.36
N LYS A 20 25.57 -0.54 10.17
CA LYS A 20 24.96 0.45 9.28
C LYS A 20 23.51 0.02 9.24
N ARG A 21 22.63 0.85 9.79
CA ARG A 21 21.19 0.57 9.82
C ARG A 21 20.81 0.32 8.37
N ILE A 22 20.66 -0.95 7.97
CA ILE A 22 20.17 -1.34 6.64
C ILE A 22 18.78 -0.71 6.42
N PHE A 23 18.12 -0.32 7.52
CA PHE A 23 16.94 0.53 7.61
C PHE A 23 17.25 1.95 8.10
N SER A 24 18.17 2.69 7.46
CA SER A 24 18.27 4.14 7.71
C SER A 24 17.02 4.83 7.16
N LYS A 25 16.06 4.98 8.07
CA LYS A 25 14.68 5.50 7.99
C LYS A 25 14.49 6.91 7.36
N LYS A 26 15.47 7.48 6.67
CA LYS A 26 15.48 8.91 6.28
C LYS A 26 15.50 9.20 4.77
N GLY A 27 15.48 8.21 3.89
CA GLY A 27 15.71 8.44 2.45
C GLY A 27 14.53 8.23 1.49
N SER A 28 13.98 7.01 1.42
CA SER A 28 13.31 6.58 0.17
C SER A 28 11.99 5.84 0.33
N GLU A 29 11.59 5.45 1.55
CA GLU A 29 10.26 4.87 1.78
C GLU A 29 9.31 5.99 2.20
N ARG A 30 8.89 6.82 1.23
CA ARG A 30 7.61 7.52 1.38
C ARG A 30 6.56 6.41 1.47
N SER A 31 6.06 6.17 2.67
CA SER A 31 4.96 5.22 2.91
C SER A 31 3.86 5.51 1.88
N ILE A 32 3.42 4.46 1.17
CA ILE A 32 2.36 4.51 0.16
C ILE A 32 1.12 5.20 0.76
N TYR A 33 0.80 4.86 2.02
CA TYR A 33 -0.23 5.55 2.81
C TYR A 33 -0.05 7.07 2.83
N LYS A 34 1.16 7.58 3.08
CA LYS A 34 1.41 9.03 3.12
C LYS A 34 1.21 9.70 1.76
N ILE A 35 1.61 9.02 0.69
CA ILE A 35 1.42 9.53 -0.68
C ILE A 35 -0.08 9.61 -0.97
N LEU A 36 -0.79 8.49 -0.78
CA LEU A 36 -2.23 8.41 -1.00
C LEU A 36 -3.01 9.38 -0.12
N SER A 37 -2.71 9.45 1.17
CA SER A 37 -3.34 10.41 2.08
C SER A 37 -3.05 11.86 1.71
N SER A 38 -1.89 12.16 1.11
CA SER A 38 -1.59 13.50 0.60
C SER A 38 -2.36 13.80 -0.68
N CYS A 39 -2.51 12.82 -1.58
CA CYS A 39 -3.30 12.96 -2.80
C CYS A 39 -4.79 13.12 -2.49
N PHE A 40 -5.31 12.34 -1.54
CA PHE A 40 -6.68 12.43 -1.03
C PHE A 40 -7.02 13.85 -0.55
N LYS A 41 -6.09 14.50 0.16
CA LYS A 41 -6.25 15.86 0.70
C LYS A 41 -5.83 16.97 -0.26
N LYS A 42 -5.53 16.67 -1.52
CA LYS A 42 -5.06 17.66 -2.49
C LYS A 42 -6.17 18.68 -2.76
N ARG A 43 -5.91 19.96 -2.51
CA ARG A 43 -6.86 21.06 -2.77
C ARG A 43 -7.39 21.00 -4.21
N GLY A 44 -8.71 21.13 -4.36
CA GLY A 44 -9.39 21.12 -5.66
C GLY A 44 -9.72 19.72 -6.19
N TYR A 45 -9.28 18.65 -5.53
CA TYR A 45 -9.69 17.28 -5.84
C TYR A 45 -11.00 16.94 -5.11
N TYR A 46 -11.95 16.29 -5.77
CA TYR A 46 -13.31 16.08 -5.21
C TYR A 46 -13.30 15.29 -3.89
N LEU A 47 -12.37 14.34 -3.71
CA LEU A 47 -12.19 13.63 -2.43
C LEU A 47 -11.82 14.54 -1.25
N SER A 48 -11.31 15.74 -1.53
CA SER A 48 -11.01 16.75 -0.50
C SER A 48 -12.16 17.71 -0.21
N GLN A 49 -13.25 17.65 -0.98
CA GLN A 49 -14.33 18.65 -0.97
C GLN A 49 -15.54 18.23 -0.15
N GLY A 50 -15.84 16.92 -0.05
CA GLY A 50 -17.02 16.40 0.65
C GLY A 50 -16.68 15.74 1.99
N PRO A 51 -17.44 16.01 3.08
CA PRO A 51 -17.28 15.30 4.36
C PRO A 51 -17.56 13.80 4.22
N ILE A 52 -18.37 13.41 3.23
CA ILE A 52 -18.68 12.02 2.89
C ILE A 52 -17.43 11.20 2.61
N PHE A 53 -16.45 11.75 1.90
CA PHE A 53 -15.22 11.03 1.60
C PHE A 53 -14.35 10.85 2.84
N GLU A 54 -14.36 11.79 3.79
CA GLU A 54 -13.60 11.64 5.04
C GLU A 54 -14.22 10.54 5.93
N LYS A 55 -15.54 10.32 5.87
CA LYS A 55 -16.22 9.18 6.53
C LYS A 55 -15.68 7.84 6.05
N TYR A 56 -15.49 7.67 4.74
CA TYR A 56 -15.04 6.41 4.10
C TYR A 56 -13.54 6.35 3.79
N LYS A 57 -12.79 7.40 4.14
CA LYS A 57 -11.39 7.58 3.74
C LYS A 57 -10.50 6.37 4.02
N GLU A 58 -10.69 5.74 5.16
CA GLU A 58 -9.82 4.65 5.60
C GLU A 58 -10.03 3.39 4.76
N GLN A 59 -11.27 3.10 4.33
CA GLN A 59 -11.57 2.02 3.38
C GLN A 59 -11.05 2.38 1.97
N ILE A 60 -11.26 3.62 1.51
CA ILE A 60 -10.70 4.14 0.24
C ILE A 60 -9.18 3.96 0.22
N LEU A 61 -8.49 4.36 1.30
CA LEU A 61 -7.05 4.23 1.42
C LEU A 61 -6.61 2.77 1.48
N ALA A 62 -7.35 1.88 2.15
CA ALA A 62 -7.00 0.46 2.23
C ALA A 62 -6.97 -0.19 0.83
N ILE A 63 -8.00 0.06 0.02
CA ILE A 63 -8.05 -0.42 -1.37
C ILE A 63 -6.96 0.24 -2.21
N ALA A 64 -6.78 1.56 -2.11
CA ALA A 64 -5.77 2.26 -2.89
C ALA A 64 -4.34 1.80 -2.54
N ILE A 65 -4.08 1.45 -1.27
CA ILE A 65 -2.82 0.83 -0.84
C ILE A 65 -2.67 -0.53 -1.49
N PHE A 66 -3.69 -1.39 -1.44
CA PHE A 66 -3.68 -2.68 -2.11
C PHE A 66 -3.31 -2.51 -3.58
N LEU A 67 -4.08 -1.72 -4.34
CA LEU A 67 -3.83 -1.45 -5.76
C LEU A 67 -2.42 -0.91 -6.00
N SER A 68 -1.95 0.05 -5.20
CA SER A 68 -0.61 0.62 -5.34
C SER A 68 0.50 -0.40 -5.06
N THR A 69 0.25 -1.38 -4.19
CA THR A 69 1.25 -2.39 -3.82
C THR A 69 1.32 -3.54 -4.80
N THR A 70 0.20 -3.96 -5.38
CA THR A 70 0.10 -5.12 -6.28
C THR A 70 0.31 -4.76 -7.74
N SER A 71 -0.24 -3.63 -8.19
CA SER A 71 -0.19 -3.22 -9.61
C SER A 71 1.22 -3.20 -10.20
N PRO A 72 2.27 -2.74 -9.50
CA PRO A 72 3.64 -2.82 -10.02
C PRO A 72 4.07 -4.24 -10.43
N PHE A 73 3.60 -5.25 -9.69
CA PHE A 73 3.98 -6.64 -9.91
C PHE A 73 3.21 -7.30 -11.06
N LEU A 74 2.23 -6.60 -11.65
CA LEU A 74 1.64 -6.98 -12.93
C LEU A 74 2.63 -6.77 -14.09
N TYR A 75 3.73 -6.04 -13.90
CA TYR A 75 4.72 -5.82 -14.95
C TYR A 75 5.97 -6.68 -14.76
N LYS A 76 6.62 -6.99 -15.87
CA LYS A 76 7.99 -7.48 -15.91
C LYS A 76 8.84 -6.48 -16.68
N LYS A 77 9.94 -6.00 -16.07
CA LYS A 77 10.94 -5.23 -16.82
C LYS A 77 11.64 -6.14 -17.81
N LYS A 78 11.87 -5.71 -19.05
CA LYS A 78 12.55 -6.51 -20.09
C LYS A 78 13.93 -7.03 -19.64
N SER A 79 14.66 -6.22 -18.88
CA SER A 79 15.98 -6.57 -18.32
C SER A 79 15.94 -7.36 -17.00
N GLU A 80 14.75 -7.70 -16.48
CA GLU A 80 14.62 -8.41 -15.21
C GLU A 80 15.13 -9.86 -15.29
N LYS A 81 16.14 -10.16 -14.48
CA LYS A 81 16.54 -11.52 -14.11
C LYS A 81 16.15 -11.77 -12.65
N LEU A 82 15.73 -12.99 -12.33
CA LEU A 82 15.32 -13.42 -10.97
C LEU A 82 16.31 -12.97 -9.88
N LEU A 83 17.62 -13.10 -10.14
CA LEU A 83 18.69 -12.76 -9.19
C LEU A 83 18.85 -11.26 -8.92
N ASN A 84 18.27 -10.39 -9.76
CA ASN A 84 18.43 -8.93 -9.68
C ASN A 84 17.13 -8.20 -9.30
N PHE A 85 16.11 -8.94 -8.89
CA PHE A 85 14.83 -8.37 -8.50
C PHE A 85 14.97 -7.49 -7.24
N HIS A 86 14.40 -6.28 -7.30
CA HIS A 86 14.36 -5.38 -6.15
C HIS A 86 13.03 -4.62 -6.11
N TRP A 87 12.16 -4.97 -5.15
CA TRP A 87 10.80 -4.41 -5.00
C TRP A 87 10.74 -2.88 -4.97
N ARG A 88 11.76 -2.19 -4.42
CA ARG A 88 11.83 -0.71 -4.45
C ARG A 88 11.78 -0.12 -5.86
N LYS A 89 12.37 -0.78 -6.85
CA LYS A 89 12.32 -0.32 -8.26
C LYS A 89 10.93 -0.50 -8.87
N TYR A 90 10.16 -1.45 -8.33
CA TYR A 90 8.80 -1.76 -8.76
C TYR A 90 7.80 -0.74 -8.26
N ILE A 91 7.84 -0.39 -6.97
CA ILE A 91 6.95 0.64 -6.41
C ILE A 91 7.18 2.05 -7.00
N GLN A 92 8.26 2.26 -7.76
CA GLN A 92 8.57 3.49 -8.48
C GLN A 92 7.95 3.55 -9.88
N ILE A 93 7.37 2.45 -10.38
CA ILE A 93 6.69 2.42 -11.68
C ILE A 93 5.59 3.48 -11.69
N PHE A 94 4.75 3.50 -10.67
CA PHE A 94 3.65 4.44 -10.56
C PHE A 94 4.08 5.76 -9.91
N SER A 95 3.64 6.85 -10.53
CA SER A 95 3.88 8.23 -10.12
C SER A 95 2.86 8.69 -9.08
N LYS A 96 3.00 9.95 -8.62
CA LYS A 96 1.99 10.58 -7.75
C LYS A 96 0.63 10.76 -8.46
N GLN A 97 0.63 10.95 -9.78
CA GLN A 97 -0.62 11.10 -10.53
C GLN A 97 -1.35 9.77 -10.59
N ASP A 98 -0.61 8.67 -10.75
CA ASP A 98 -1.16 7.32 -10.73
C ASP A 98 -1.80 6.98 -9.37
N ALA A 99 -1.27 7.56 -8.28
CA ALA A 99 -1.87 7.45 -6.96
C ALA A 99 -3.26 8.11 -6.86
N VAL A 100 -3.54 9.15 -7.65
CA VAL A 100 -4.90 9.73 -7.76
C VAL A 100 -5.82 8.75 -8.49
N ASN A 101 -5.36 8.17 -9.60
CA ASN A 101 -6.15 7.17 -10.33
C ASN A 101 -6.51 5.96 -9.45
N PHE A 102 -5.59 5.50 -8.59
CA PHE A 102 -5.88 4.42 -7.64
C PHE A 102 -6.88 4.82 -6.56
N LEU A 103 -6.90 6.09 -6.12
CA LEU A 103 -7.95 6.60 -5.23
C LEU A 103 -9.31 6.60 -5.93
N ASP A 104 -9.38 7.08 -7.18
CA ASP A 104 -10.60 7.07 -7.99
C ASP A 104 -11.11 5.64 -8.21
N CYS A 105 -10.22 4.72 -8.57
CA CYS A 105 -10.55 3.29 -8.69
C CYS A 105 -11.10 2.73 -7.38
N SER A 106 -10.56 3.14 -6.23
CA SER A 106 -11.03 2.66 -4.93
C SER A 106 -12.46 3.11 -4.63
N VAL A 107 -12.82 4.33 -5.01
CA VAL A 107 -14.20 4.83 -4.87
C VAL A 107 -15.15 4.05 -5.78
N LEU A 108 -14.78 3.84 -7.04
CA LEU A 108 -15.59 3.06 -7.98
C LEU A 108 -15.79 1.63 -7.48
N TYR A 109 -14.74 0.99 -6.96
CA TYR A 109 -14.84 -0.35 -6.38
C TYR A 109 -15.83 -0.39 -5.21
N LEU A 110 -15.72 0.55 -4.27
CA LEU A 110 -16.63 0.62 -3.12
C LEU A 110 -18.08 0.88 -3.55
N LEU A 111 -18.27 1.70 -4.59
CA LEU A 111 -19.59 2.02 -5.14
C LEU A 111 -20.23 0.81 -5.82
N GLU A 112 -19.49 0.09 -6.66
CA GLU A 112 -19.98 -1.09 -7.38
C GLU A 112 -20.30 -2.28 -6.47
N ASN A 113 -19.68 -2.34 -5.31
CA ASN A 113 -19.86 -3.43 -4.34
C ASN A 113 -20.69 -3.00 -3.11
N SER A 114 -21.43 -1.89 -3.21
CA SER A 114 -22.37 -1.40 -2.19
C SER A 114 -21.77 -1.27 -0.78
N HIS A 115 -20.52 -0.79 -0.69
CA HIS A 115 -19.87 -0.52 0.60
C HIS A 115 -20.25 0.85 1.21
N PHE A 116 -20.99 1.67 0.48
CA PHE A 116 -21.54 2.93 0.98
C PHE A 116 -23.02 2.72 1.39
N SER A 117 -23.52 3.51 2.34
CA SER A 117 -24.96 3.54 2.61
C SER A 117 -25.72 4.18 1.44
N GLY A 118 -26.98 3.80 1.23
CA GLY A 118 -27.76 4.26 0.05
C GLY A 118 -27.84 5.79 -0.11
N GLU A 119 -27.99 6.55 0.98
CA GLU A 119 -27.95 8.02 0.92
C GLU A 119 -26.57 8.57 0.51
N ASP A 120 -25.50 7.93 1.00
CA ASP A 120 -24.12 8.32 0.73
C ASP A 120 -23.71 7.98 -0.71
N GLU A 121 -24.23 6.88 -1.27
CA GLU A 121 -23.99 6.49 -2.66
C GLU A 121 -24.45 7.57 -3.63
N GLU A 122 -25.63 8.12 -3.44
CA GLU A 122 -26.18 9.17 -4.32
C GLU A 122 -25.37 10.46 -4.22
N GLU A 123 -24.95 10.83 -3.00
CA GLU A 123 -24.03 11.97 -2.81
C GLU A 123 -22.70 11.72 -3.55
N ILE A 124 -22.08 10.54 -3.39
CA ILE A 124 -20.81 10.20 -4.04
C ILE A 124 -20.96 10.21 -5.58
N LYS A 125 -22.03 9.63 -6.13
CA LYS A 125 -22.32 9.64 -7.57
C LYS A 125 -22.41 11.06 -8.14
N SER A 126 -22.87 12.04 -7.35
CA SER A 126 -22.97 13.43 -7.78
C SER A 126 -21.59 14.09 -8.04
N TYR A 127 -20.53 13.61 -7.38
CA TYR A 127 -19.16 14.09 -7.57
C TYR A 127 -18.44 13.45 -8.77
N LEU A 128 -18.92 12.30 -9.24
CA LEU A 128 -18.25 11.53 -10.28
C LEU A 128 -18.58 12.06 -11.69
N PRO A 129 -17.61 12.06 -12.63
CA PRO A 129 -17.86 12.45 -14.00
C PRO A 129 -18.86 11.49 -14.67
N LYS A 130 -19.75 12.04 -15.51
CA LYS A 130 -20.77 11.27 -16.25
C LYS A 130 -20.33 11.05 -17.71
N PRO A 131 -20.51 9.85 -18.29
CA PRO A 131 -21.00 8.63 -17.63
C PRO A 131 -20.00 8.06 -16.63
N ILE A 132 -20.50 7.48 -15.54
CA ILE A 132 -19.66 6.81 -14.54
C ILE A 132 -19.11 5.54 -15.18
N ILE A 133 -17.79 5.49 -15.33
CA ILE A 133 -17.06 4.32 -15.84
C ILE A 133 -16.95 3.25 -14.75
N SER A 134 -16.83 1.98 -15.15
CA SER A 134 -16.67 0.91 -14.17
C SER A 134 -15.29 0.91 -13.51
N PHE A 135 -15.17 0.33 -12.32
CA PHE A 135 -13.90 0.06 -11.65
C PHE A 135 -12.97 -0.73 -12.56
N ASN A 136 -13.48 -1.80 -13.18
CA ASN A 136 -12.69 -2.66 -14.05
C ASN A 136 -12.10 -1.87 -15.22
N GLU A 137 -12.92 -1.09 -15.93
CA GLU A 137 -12.46 -0.25 -17.04
C GLU A 137 -11.43 0.78 -16.57
N SER A 138 -11.72 1.51 -15.48
CA SER A 138 -10.83 2.53 -14.94
C SER A 138 -9.48 1.96 -14.52
N TYR A 139 -9.49 0.81 -13.85
CA TYR A 139 -8.29 0.14 -13.38
C TYR A 139 -7.48 -0.44 -14.54
N VAL A 140 -8.12 -1.18 -15.46
CA VAL A 140 -7.45 -1.75 -16.64
C VAL A 140 -6.84 -0.66 -17.50
N LEU A 141 -7.54 0.46 -17.72
CA LEU A 141 -6.99 1.61 -18.44
C LEU A 141 -5.76 2.19 -17.74
N SER A 142 -5.79 2.31 -16.40
CA SER A 142 -4.64 2.77 -15.62
C SER A 142 -3.42 1.86 -15.79
N ILE A 143 -3.63 0.54 -15.81
CA ILE A 143 -2.57 -0.46 -15.99
C ILE A 143 -2.04 -0.46 -17.44
N ILE A 144 -2.91 -0.48 -18.44
CA ILE A 144 -2.53 -0.52 -19.86
C ILE A 144 -1.83 0.78 -20.28
N LYS A 145 -2.34 1.92 -19.85
CA LYS A 145 -1.73 3.23 -20.12
C LYS A 145 -0.27 3.24 -19.68
N LYS A 146 0.01 2.71 -18.49
CA LYS A 146 1.38 2.65 -17.98
C LYS A 146 2.31 1.77 -18.82
N ASN A 147 1.81 0.65 -19.33
CA ASN A 147 2.55 -0.22 -20.24
C ASN A 147 2.89 0.48 -21.57
N LYS A 148 2.00 1.36 -22.07
CA LYS A 148 2.22 2.11 -23.30
C LYS A 148 3.20 3.27 -23.13
N GLU A 149 3.25 3.87 -21.95
CA GLU A 149 4.15 4.99 -21.64
C GLU A 149 5.60 4.55 -21.41
N ASP A 150 5.83 3.30 -20.98
CA ASP A 150 7.14 2.76 -20.64
C ASP A 150 7.44 1.49 -21.45
N ASN A 151 8.22 1.65 -22.52
CA ASN A 151 8.63 0.57 -23.43
C ASN A 151 9.47 -0.53 -22.75
N ASP A 152 9.97 -0.31 -21.54
CA ASP A 152 10.73 -1.28 -20.77
C ASP A 152 9.83 -2.23 -19.94
N LEU A 153 8.52 -1.96 -19.87
CA LEU A 153 7.55 -2.77 -19.16
C LEU A 153 6.80 -3.72 -20.11
N ASN A 154 6.62 -4.95 -19.65
CA ASN A 154 5.72 -5.92 -20.26
C ASN A 154 4.64 -6.30 -19.24
N LEU A 155 3.38 -6.06 -19.56
CA LEU A 155 2.24 -6.49 -18.75
C LEU A 155 2.13 -8.01 -18.75
N LEU A 156 2.02 -8.61 -17.57
CA LEU A 156 1.76 -10.02 -17.37
C LEU A 156 0.26 -10.26 -17.58
N GLY A 157 -0.09 -11.23 -18.43
CA GLY A 157 -1.48 -11.59 -18.74
C GLY A 157 -2.19 -12.28 -17.57
N ILE A 158 -2.40 -11.56 -16.47
CA ILE A 158 -3.09 -12.05 -15.28
C ILE A 158 -4.59 -11.88 -15.50
N ARG A 159 -5.36 -12.93 -15.17
CA ARG A 159 -6.82 -12.86 -15.23
C ARG A 159 -7.36 -11.93 -14.13
N PHE A 160 -8.16 -10.96 -14.55
CA PHE A 160 -8.64 -9.87 -13.69
C PHE A 160 -9.64 -10.33 -12.62
N ASP A 161 -10.43 -11.37 -12.90
CA ASP A 161 -11.38 -11.98 -11.95
C ASP A 161 -10.71 -12.49 -10.66
N LYS A 162 -9.53 -13.10 -10.78
CA LYS A 162 -8.75 -13.54 -9.61
C LYS A 162 -8.25 -12.38 -8.76
N TYR A 163 -8.06 -11.21 -9.37
CA TYR A 163 -7.56 -10.01 -8.72
C TYR A 163 -8.65 -9.29 -7.91
N LEU A 164 -9.90 -9.30 -8.38
CA LEU A 164 -11.05 -8.71 -7.67
C LEU A 164 -11.27 -9.34 -6.29
N ASN A 165 -11.20 -10.67 -6.21
CA ASN A 165 -11.33 -11.41 -4.95
C ASN A 165 -10.25 -11.05 -3.92
N LEU A 166 -9.07 -10.59 -4.36
CA LEU A 166 -8.02 -10.15 -3.44
C LEU A 166 -8.29 -8.77 -2.86
N ILE A 167 -9.02 -7.90 -3.56
CA ILE A 167 -9.40 -6.57 -3.05
C ILE A 167 -10.36 -6.71 -1.88
N ASP A 168 -11.38 -7.55 -2.04
CA ASP A 168 -12.37 -7.84 -0.99
C ASP A 168 -11.71 -8.41 0.27
N LEU A 169 -10.89 -9.46 0.11
CA LEU A 169 -10.11 -10.04 1.20
C LEU A 169 -9.20 -9.00 1.88
N SER A 170 -8.56 -8.13 1.08
CA SER A 170 -7.73 -7.03 1.60
C SER A 170 -8.56 -6.05 2.44
N LEU A 171 -9.75 -5.66 1.97
CA LEU A 171 -10.63 -4.75 2.69
C LEU A 171 -11.11 -5.38 4.01
N ARG A 172 -11.52 -6.65 4.00
CA ARG A 172 -11.94 -7.37 5.22
C ARG A 172 -10.80 -7.49 6.24
N LEU A 173 -9.60 -7.86 5.78
CA LEU A 173 -8.41 -7.90 6.62
C LEU A 173 -8.16 -6.56 7.29
N PHE A 174 -8.26 -5.47 6.52
CA PHE A 174 -8.11 -4.12 7.02
C PHE A 174 -9.13 -3.78 8.12
N GLU A 175 -10.42 -4.09 7.89
CA GLU A 175 -11.50 -3.82 8.84
C GLU A 175 -11.29 -4.54 10.18
N ILE A 176 -10.93 -5.82 10.12
CA ILE A 176 -10.67 -6.61 11.33
C ILE A 176 -9.50 -6.03 12.11
N ILE A 177 -8.37 -5.77 11.43
CA ILE A 177 -7.15 -5.20 12.04
C ILE A 177 -7.46 -3.85 12.71
N ARG A 178 -8.30 -3.03 12.07
CA ARG A 178 -8.48 -1.64 12.48
C ARG A 178 -9.61 -1.42 13.46
N TYR A 179 -10.71 -2.17 13.36
CA TYR A 179 -11.95 -1.85 14.05
C TYR A 179 -12.47 -2.99 14.94
N GLU A 180 -12.09 -4.24 14.69
CA GLU A 180 -12.73 -5.39 15.37
C GLU A 180 -11.84 -6.02 16.44
N VAL A 181 -10.55 -6.25 16.18
CA VAL A 181 -9.65 -6.93 17.15
C VAL A 181 -9.57 -6.20 18.49
N SER A 182 -9.68 -4.86 18.49
CA SER A 182 -9.68 -4.08 19.73
C SER A 182 -10.97 -4.20 20.54
N LYS A 183 -12.06 -4.69 19.93
CA LYS A 183 -13.38 -4.86 20.56
C LYS A 183 -13.62 -6.32 20.93
N ASP A 184 -13.12 -7.25 20.12
CA ASP A 184 -13.30 -8.69 20.29
C ASP A 184 -12.01 -9.41 19.89
N CYS A 185 -11.33 -10.01 20.86
CA CYS A 185 -10.08 -10.74 20.61
C CYS A 185 -10.30 -12.06 19.86
N SER A 186 -11.51 -12.62 19.82
CA SER A 186 -11.81 -13.82 19.02
C SER A 186 -11.60 -13.58 17.52
N LYS A 187 -11.73 -12.32 17.08
CA LYS A 187 -11.47 -11.86 15.71
C LYS A 187 -10.03 -12.04 15.26
N VAL A 188 -9.11 -12.35 16.17
CA VAL A 188 -7.74 -12.75 15.82
C VAL A 188 -7.74 -14.07 15.02
N LEU A 189 -8.64 -15.01 15.32
CA LEU A 189 -8.72 -16.27 14.56
C LEU A 189 -9.20 -16.02 13.13
N GLU A 190 -10.27 -15.24 12.96
CA GLU A 190 -10.77 -14.81 11.65
C GLU A 190 -9.68 -14.07 10.85
N LEU A 191 -8.92 -13.19 11.52
CA LEU A 191 -7.79 -12.50 10.91
C LEU A 191 -6.71 -13.46 10.39
N VAL A 192 -6.38 -14.52 11.14
CA VAL A 192 -5.38 -15.51 10.74
C VAL A 192 -5.88 -16.30 9.52
N GLU A 193 -7.12 -16.76 9.54
CA GLU A 193 -7.73 -17.52 8.44
C GLU A 193 -7.80 -16.71 7.15
N LEU A 194 -8.27 -15.46 7.23
CA LEU A 194 -8.30 -14.55 6.09
C LEU A 194 -6.91 -14.21 5.59
N SER A 195 -5.93 -14.04 6.49
CA SER A 195 -4.55 -13.73 6.11
C SER A 195 -3.91 -14.89 5.35
N ASN A 196 -4.17 -16.13 5.78
CA ASN A 196 -3.71 -17.33 5.09
C ASN A 196 -4.34 -17.43 3.70
N THR A 197 -5.67 -17.26 3.60
CA THR A 197 -6.40 -17.29 2.33
C THR A 197 -5.89 -16.22 1.36
N TRP A 198 -5.69 -15.00 1.85
CA TRP A 198 -5.16 -13.89 1.06
C TRP A 198 -3.73 -14.18 0.58
N LYS A 199 -2.88 -14.73 1.46
CA LYS A 199 -1.50 -15.10 1.12
C LYS A 199 -1.45 -16.18 0.05
N GLU A 200 -2.24 -17.23 0.19
CA GLU A 200 -2.34 -18.33 -0.78
C GLU A 200 -2.74 -17.81 -2.16
N LYS A 201 -3.84 -17.04 -2.24
CA LYS A 201 -4.32 -16.46 -3.50
C LYS A 201 -3.32 -15.47 -4.11
N THR A 202 -2.64 -14.67 -3.29
CA THR A 202 -1.59 -13.75 -3.76
C THR A 202 -0.39 -14.55 -4.31
N SER A 203 -0.01 -15.64 -3.66
CA SER A 203 1.06 -16.55 -4.13
C SER A 203 0.68 -17.24 -5.44
N GLU A 204 -0.57 -17.65 -5.61
CA GLU A 204 -1.05 -18.24 -6.87
C GLU A 204 -0.89 -17.27 -8.05
N ILE A 205 -1.16 -15.98 -7.84
CA ILE A 205 -1.08 -14.96 -8.90
C ILE A 205 0.36 -14.48 -9.14
N PHE A 206 1.11 -14.23 -8.07
CA PHE A 206 2.39 -13.52 -8.15
C PHE A 206 3.62 -14.40 -7.86
N GLY A 207 3.43 -15.67 -7.53
CA GLY A 207 4.50 -16.59 -7.16
C GLY A 207 5.33 -16.06 -5.99
N PHE A 208 6.65 -16.15 -6.09
CA PHE A 208 7.58 -15.64 -5.07
C PHE A 208 7.46 -14.13 -4.81
N LYS A 209 6.89 -13.35 -5.73
CA LYS A 209 6.70 -11.89 -5.55
C LYS A 209 5.64 -11.59 -4.49
N SER A 210 4.78 -12.56 -4.17
CA SER A 210 3.71 -12.43 -3.16
C SER A 210 4.22 -12.05 -1.78
N GLU A 211 5.38 -12.55 -1.34
CA GLU A 211 5.97 -12.21 -0.04
C GLU A 211 6.33 -10.71 0.05
N TYR A 212 6.78 -10.11 -1.06
CA TYR A 212 7.05 -8.68 -1.13
C TYR A 212 5.76 -7.86 -1.12
N ILE A 213 4.72 -8.33 -1.83
CA ILE A 213 3.39 -7.71 -1.81
C ILE A 213 2.84 -7.72 -0.39
N ALA A 214 2.85 -8.88 0.28
CA ALA A 214 2.42 -9.04 1.68
C ALA A 214 3.16 -8.07 2.60
N PHE A 215 4.50 -8.07 2.53
CA PHE A 215 5.32 -7.15 3.31
C PHE A 215 4.92 -5.69 3.09
N LEU A 216 4.78 -5.26 1.83
CA LEU A 216 4.47 -3.86 1.49
C LEU A 216 3.05 -3.46 1.90
N TYR A 217 2.08 -4.35 1.67
CA TYR A 217 0.69 -4.11 2.00
C TYR A 217 0.51 -3.92 3.51
N PHE A 218 0.91 -4.91 4.33
CA PHE A 218 0.74 -4.83 5.79
C PHE A 218 1.60 -3.74 6.45
N LEU A 219 2.78 -3.42 5.89
CA LEU A 219 3.58 -2.29 6.36
C LEU A 219 2.84 -0.97 6.20
N ASN A 220 2.09 -0.80 5.11
CA ASN A 220 1.37 0.44 4.80
C ASN A 220 -0.06 0.49 5.37
N LEU A 221 -0.66 -0.65 5.71
CA LEU A 221 -1.90 -0.69 6.50
C LEU A 221 -1.71 -0.21 7.94
N ARG A 222 -0.51 -0.38 8.51
CA ARG A 222 -0.19 0.07 9.87
C ARG A 222 -0.20 1.60 9.97
N SER A 223 -1.36 2.16 10.32
CA SER A 223 -1.46 3.53 10.78
C SER A 223 -0.66 3.70 12.08
N LYS A 224 0.10 4.79 12.20
CA LYS A 224 0.61 5.21 13.51
C LYS A 224 -0.62 5.47 14.38
N ARG A 225 -0.80 4.67 15.44
CA ARG A 225 -1.74 4.98 16.53
C ARG A 225 -1.66 6.48 16.79
N ARG A 226 -2.79 7.21 16.68
CA ARG A 226 -2.90 8.50 17.34
C ARG A 226 -2.37 8.26 18.75
N LYS A 227 -1.40 9.06 19.20
CA LYS A 227 -1.02 9.04 20.61
C LYS A 227 -2.34 9.25 21.35
N LEU A 228 -2.85 8.21 22.00
CA LEU A 228 -3.89 8.36 23.00
C LEU A 228 -3.29 9.37 23.96
N THR A 229 -3.76 10.61 23.93
CA THR A 229 -3.51 11.54 25.02
C THR A 229 -4.07 10.82 26.23
N PRO A 230 -3.27 10.50 27.25
CA PRO A 230 -3.79 9.91 28.46
C PRO A 230 -4.89 10.84 28.99
N TRP A 231 -6.09 10.31 29.18
CA TRP A 231 -7.22 10.94 29.87
C TRP A 231 -6.91 11.61 31.22
N TRP A 232 -5.73 11.36 31.80
CA TRP A 232 -5.24 12.03 33.01
C TRP A 232 -4.50 13.37 32.75
N LEU A 233 -4.49 13.85 31.51
CA LEU A 233 -3.88 15.14 31.12
C LEU A 233 -4.91 16.18 30.64
N SER A 234 -6.18 15.99 30.99
CA SER A 234 -7.28 16.95 30.78
C SER A 234 -7.88 17.39 32.10
#